data_AF-A0A2C9K4B0-F1
#
_entry.id   AF-A0A2C9K4B0-F1
#
_cell.length_a   1.000
_cell.length_b   1.000
_cell.length_c   1.000
_cell.angle_alpha   90.00
_cell.angle_beta   90.00
_cell.angle_gamma   90.00
#
_symmetry.space_group_name_H-M   'P 1'
#
loop_
_entity.id
_entity.type
_entity.pdbx_description
1 polymer ?
#
loop_
_entity_poly.entity_id
_entity_poly.type
_entity_poly.pdbx_seq_one_letter_code
_entity_poly.pdbx_strand_id
1 'polypeptide(L)'
;MSDTGNTASSHDGSGDGPSTNRNTVLGHMMENKVETTLWLTRIFTVVCTILFIVPIVGDNPYSFYQRALLSAAATSALRLHQRLPNVRFNMDFLRSLLVEDASHYLLYCIIFLNSYPMTMILIPLFLFALLHACSYTKTILNLMGPNSLTLVRNLITKLEAQQVNILRFIASIEIFMMPAILLLIF
;
A
#
# COMPACT_ATOMS: atom_id res chain seq x y z
N MET A 1 -27.88 6.67 63.23
CA MET A 1 -26.60 6.14 63.75
C MET A 1 -26.44 4.71 63.26
N SER A 2 -25.45 4.50 62.39
CA SER A 2 -24.50 3.37 62.33
C SER A 2 -25.06 1.93 62.29
N ASP A 3 -24.97 1.25 61.13
CA ASP A 3 -23.90 0.26 60.74
C ASP A 3 -24.13 -1.10 61.44
N THR A 4 -24.07 -2.30 60.84
CA THR A 4 -23.21 -2.87 59.77
C THR A 4 -23.73 -4.30 59.47
N GLY A 5 -23.43 -4.91 58.31
CA GLY A 5 -23.66 -6.37 58.17
C GLY A 5 -23.65 -7.01 56.78
N ASN A 6 -22.56 -6.82 56.03
CA ASN A 6 -22.21 -7.46 54.76
C ASN A 6 -22.29 -9.00 54.74
N THR A 7 -22.75 -9.62 53.63
CA THR A 7 -22.04 -10.65 52.80
C THR A 7 -23.01 -11.53 52.00
N ALA A 8 -22.85 -11.52 50.66
CA ALA A 8 -22.88 -12.73 49.81
C ALA A 8 -22.56 -12.33 48.36
N SER A 9 -21.25 -12.33 48.07
CA SER A 9 -20.68 -12.32 46.73
C SER A 9 -21.20 -13.52 45.91
N SER A 10 -21.90 -13.26 44.82
CA SER A 10 -22.08 -14.22 43.73
C SER A 10 -21.34 -13.71 42.50
N HIS A 11 -20.32 -14.48 42.16
CA HIS A 11 -19.59 -14.52 40.92
C HIS A 11 -20.52 -14.36 39.71
N ASP A 12 -20.26 -13.37 38.86
CA ASP A 12 -20.41 -13.58 37.43
C ASP A 12 -19.20 -12.98 36.72
N GLY A 13 -18.17 -13.82 36.62
CA GLY A 13 -17.02 -13.58 35.77
C GLY A 13 -17.44 -13.75 34.32
N SER A 14 -18.06 -12.73 33.74
CA SER A 14 -18.04 -12.55 32.29
C SER A 14 -16.67 -12.02 31.92
N GLY A 15 -15.73 -12.94 31.76
CA GLY A 15 -14.42 -12.68 31.19
C GLY A 15 -14.58 -12.16 29.76
N ASP A 16 -14.65 -10.84 29.62
CA ASP A 16 -14.47 -10.15 28.35
C ASP A 16 -12.98 -10.24 27.97
N GLY A 17 -12.59 -11.43 27.52
CA GLY A 17 -11.28 -11.66 26.93
C GLY A 17 -11.14 -10.86 25.64
N PRO A 18 -9.93 -10.44 25.23
CA PRO A 18 -9.69 -9.52 24.11
C PRO A 18 -9.90 -10.18 22.73
N SER A 19 -11.11 -10.68 22.47
CA SER A 19 -11.52 -11.38 21.25
C SER A 19 -12.34 -10.49 20.30
N THR A 20 -12.78 -9.31 20.75
CA THR A 20 -13.56 -8.34 19.97
C THR A 20 -12.75 -7.61 18.88
N ASN A 21 -11.42 -7.70 18.88
CA ASN A 21 -10.61 -6.83 18.04
C ASN A 21 -10.44 -7.31 16.58
N ARG A 22 -10.33 -8.63 16.37
CA ARG A 22 -10.18 -9.18 15.01
C ARG A 22 -11.45 -9.01 14.18
N ASN A 23 -12.61 -9.15 14.80
CA ASN A 23 -13.90 -8.99 14.14
C ASN A 23 -14.14 -7.53 13.72
N THR A 24 -13.69 -6.56 14.52
CA THR A 24 -13.72 -5.13 14.16
C THR A 24 -12.81 -4.80 12.98
N VAL A 25 -11.60 -5.36 12.94
CA VAL A 25 -10.69 -5.19 11.79
C VAL A 25 -11.28 -5.81 10.53
N LEU A 26 -11.78 -7.05 10.62
CA LEU A 26 -12.42 -7.73 9.49
C LEU A 26 -13.65 -6.97 9.00
N GLY A 27 -14.49 -6.48 9.92
CA GLY A 27 -15.64 -5.63 9.59
C GLY A 27 -15.24 -4.37 8.83
N HIS A 28 -14.23 -3.65 9.33
CA HIS A 28 -13.70 -2.44 8.67
C HIS A 28 -13.12 -2.74 7.27
N MET A 29 -12.42 -3.86 7.10
CA MET A 29 -11.88 -4.29 5.81
C MET A 29 -13.00 -4.67 4.82
N MET A 30 -14.06 -5.33 5.32
CA MET A 30 -15.22 -5.71 4.51
C MET A 30 -16.10 -4.53 4.12
N GLU A 31 -16.14 -3.48 4.94
CA GLU A 31 -16.80 -2.22 4.63
C GLU A 31 -16.01 -1.43 3.58
N ASN A 32 -14.68 -1.36 3.74
CA ASN A 32 -13.77 -0.63 2.86
C ASN A 32 -13.06 -1.54 1.84
N LYS A 33 -13.85 -2.25 1.02
CA LYS A 33 -13.31 -3.27 0.08
C LYS A 33 -12.28 -2.72 -0.89
N VAL A 34 -12.51 -1.51 -1.40
CA VAL A 34 -11.62 -0.89 -2.40
C VAL A 34 -10.29 -0.51 -1.78
N GLU A 35 -10.31 0.19 -0.64
CA GLU A 35 -9.09 0.56 0.10
C GLU A 35 -8.31 -0.67 0.57
N THR A 36 -9.01 -1.72 1.01
CA THR A 36 -8.41 -3.00 1.38
C THR A 36 -7.72 -3.67 0.18
N THR A 37 -8.37 -3.67 -0.98
CA THR A 37 -7.79 -4.21 -2.22
C THR A 37 -6.55 -3.41 -2.63
N LEU A 38 -6.63 -2.09 -2.55
CA LEU A 38 -5.53 -1.18 -2.86
C LEU A 38 -4.34 -1.38 -1.92
N TRP A 39 -4.61 -1.59 -0.63
CA TRP A 39 -3.59 -1.94 0.35
C TRP A 39 -2.95 -3.28 0.04
N LEU A 40 -3.74 -4.30 -0.29
CA LEU A 40 -3.24 -5.64 -0.60
C LEU A 40 -2.36 -5.65 -1.85
N THR A 41 -2.75 -4.96 -2.93
CA THR A 41 -1.91 -4.85 -4.13
C THR A 41 -0.61 -4.09 -3.84
N ARG A 42 -0.65 -3.05 -3.00
CA ARG A 42 0.58 -2.33 -2.58
C ARG A 42 1.52 -3.22 -1.77
N ILE A 43 1.00 -4.02 -0.82
CA ILE A 43 1.80 -4.99 -0.07
C ILE A 43 2.41 -6.03 -1.02
N PHE A 44 1.63 -6.53 -1.98
CA PHE A 44 2.13 -7.48 -2.97
C PHE A 44 3.24 -6.87 -3.86
N THR A 45 3.12 -5.60 -4.27
CA THR A 45 4.19 -4.87 -4.97
C THR A 45 5.46 -4.79 -4.12
N VAL A 46 5.33 -4.39 -2.85
CA VAL A 46 6.47 -4.29 -1.91
C VAL A 46 7.19 -5.62 -1.77
N VAL A 47 6.44 -6.72 -1.56
CA VAL A 47 7.01 -8.06 -1.42
C VAL A 47 7.71 -8.51 -2.69
N CYS A 48 7.09 -8.34 -3.87
CA CYS A 48 7.70 -8.72 -5.14
C CYS A 48 8.97 -7.91 -5.42
N THR A 49 8.99 -6.61 -5.12
CA THR A 49 10.19 -5.79 -5.29
C THR A 49 11.31 -6.22 -4.35
N ILE A 50 11.00 -6.57 -3.10
CA ILE A 50 12.02 -7.08 -2.16
C ILE A 50 12.59 -8.41 -2.64
N LEU A 51 11.73 -9.33 -3.11
CA LEU A 51 12.17 -10.63 -3.65
C LEU A 51 12.98 -10.48 -4.94
N PHE A 52 12.72 -9.45 -5.73
CA PHE A 52 13.55 -9.11 -6.89
C PHE A 52 14.95 -8.61 -6.48
N ILE A 53 15.05 -7.76 -5.47
CA ILE A 53 16.33 -7.18 -5.00
C ILE A 53 17.14 -8.21 -4.20
N VAL A 54 16.49 -9.00 -3.36
CA VAL A 54 17.12 -10.02 -2.52
C VAL A 54 16.69 -11.40 -3.02
N PRO A 55 17.52 -12.08 -3.84
CA PRO A 55 17.19 -13.39 -4.39
C PRO A 55 17.36 -14.50 -3.34
N ILE A 56 16.51 -14.49 -2.30
CA ILE A 56 16.47 -15.53 -1.26
C ILE A 56 15.76 -16.77 -1.78
N VAL A 57 14.75 -16.55 -2.64
CA VAL A 57 13.97 -17.59 -3.29
C VAL A 57 14.63 -17.83 -4.64
N GLY A 58 15.15 -19.04 -4.89
CA GLY A 58 15.89 -19.40 -6.11
C GLY A 58 15.07 -19.43 -7.41
N ASP A 59 14.02 -18.62 -7.49
CA ASP A 59 13.19 -18.41 -8.68
C ASP A 59 13.77 -17.29 -9.55
N ASN A 60 13.33 -17.21 -10.81
CA ASN A 60 13.86 -16.27 -11.78
C ASN A 60 13.53 -14.82 -11.35
N PRO A 61 14.54 -13.93 -11.13
CA PRO A 61 14.31 -12.55 -10.72
C PRO A 61 13.42 -11.78 -11.71
N TYR A 62 13.45 -12.16 -12.99
CA TYR A 62 12.59 -11.56 -14.01
C TYR A 62 11.09 -11.74 -13.71
N SER A 63 10.70 -12.89 -13.13
CA SER A 63 9.31 -13.16 -12.73
C SER A 63 8.85 -12.18 -11.64
N PHE A 64 9.67 -11.95 -10.62
CA PHE A 64 9.33 -11.01 -9.55
C PHE A 64 9.29 -9.56 -10.03
N TYR A 65 10.16 -9.18 -10.97
CA TYR A 65 10.13 -7.87 -11.62
C TYR A 65 8.79 -7.63 -12.33
N GLN A 66 8.36 -8.56 -13.18
CA GLN A 66 7.09 -8.45 -13.90
C GLN A 66 5.89 -8.44 -12.95
N ARG A 67 5.90 -9.28 -11.90
CA ARG A 67 4.84 -9.33 -10.89
C ARG A 67 4.75 -8.03 -10.10
N ALA A 68 5.89 -7.43 -9.74
CA ALA A 68 5.93 -6.13 -9.08
C ALA A 68 5.34 -5.03 -9.96
N LEU A 69 5.73 -4.96 -11.24
CA LEU A 69 5.17 -4.02 -12.21
C LEU A 69 3.68 -4.22 -12.44
N LEU A 70 3.23 -5.47 -12.61
CA LEU A 70 1.82 -5.78 -12.83
C LEU A 70 0.97 -5.39 -11.61
N SER A 71 1.47 -5.65 -10.41
CA SER A 71 0.81 -5.25 -9.16
C SER A 71 0.73 -3.73 -8.99
N ALA A 72 1.81 -3.02 -9.36
CA ALA A 72 1.82 -1.57 -9.34
C ALA A 72 0.88 -0.98 -10.41
N ALA A 73 0.85 -1.57 -11.61
CA ALA A 73 -0.12 -1.23 -12.66
C ALA A 73 -1.56 -1.44 -12.20
N ALA A 74 -1.85 -2.57 -11.54
CA ALA A 74 -3.17 -2.86 -10.98
C ALA A 74 -3.56 -1.81 -9.92
N THR A 75 -2.64 -1.43 -9.03
CA THR A 75 -2.87 -0.38 -8.04
C THR A 75 -3.20 0.96 -8.71
N SER A 76 -2.46 1.33 -9.75
CA SER A 76 -2.70 2.55 -10.53
C SER A 76 -4.03 2.52 -11.28
N ALA A 77 -4.38 1.38 -11.88
CA ALA A 77 -5.66 1.19 -12.55
C ALA A 77 -6.85 1.27 -11.58
N LEU A 78 -6.75 0.66 -10.39
CA LEU A 78 -7.78 0.80 -9.36
C LEU A 78 -7.93 2.25 -8.89
N ARG A 79 -6.82 2.96 -8.64
CA ARG A 79 -6.86 4.39 -8.29
C ARG A 79 -7.53 5.24 -9.36
N LEU A 80 -7.25 4.93 -10.63
CA LEU A 80 -7.86 5.61 -11.75
C LEU A 80 -9.36 5.35 -11.81
N HIS A 81 -9.78 4.11 -11.58
CA HIS A 81 -11.20 3.75 -11.47
C HIS A 81 -11.90 4.45 -10.30
N GLN A 82 -11.24 4.61 -9.15
CA GLN A 82 -11.78 5.37 -8.02
C GLN A 82 -11.96 6.87 -8.33
N ARG A 83 -11.06 7.47 -9.11
CA ARG A 83 -11.10 8.90 -9.45
C ARG A 83 -12.01 9.21 -10.63
N LEU A 84 -12.09 8.31 -11.60
CA LEU A 84 -12.88 8.44 -12.82
C LEU A 84 -13.83 7.22 -12.96
N PRO A 85 -14.90 7.14 -12.14
CA PRO A 85 -15.78 5.97 -12.14
C PRO A 85 -16.57 5.82 -13.45
N ASN A 86 -16.81 6.92 -14.16
CA ASN A 86 -17.55 6.94 -15.42
C ASN A 86 -16.58 6.82 -16.60
N VAL A 87 -16.26 5.59 -17.00
CA VAL A 87 -15.46 5.35 -18.20
C VAL A 87 -16.26 5.77 -19.43
N ARG A 88 -15.79 6.81 -20.12
CA ARG A 88 -16.39 7.29 -21.37
C ARG A 88 -15.31 7.33 -22.44
N PHE A 89 -15.55 6.72 -23.58
CA PHE A 89 -14.62 6.80 -24.71
C PHE A 89 -14.82 8.15 -25.44
N ASN A 90 -14.29 9.23 -24.84
CA ASN A 90 -14.24 10.56 -25.43
C ASN A 90 -12.84 11.17 -25.22
N MET A 91 -12.45 12.09 -26.09
CA MET A 91 -11.18 12.82 -26.00
C MET A 91 -11.07 13.60 -24.67
N ASP A 92 -12.17 14.13 -24.17
CA ASP A 92 -12.20 14.83 -22.88
C ASP A 92 -11.87 13.87 -21.71
N PHE A 93 -12.42 12.66 -21.74
CA PHE A 93 -12.10 11.63 -20.76
C PHE A 93 -10.64 11.19 -20.86
N LEU A 94 -10.11 11.02 -22.08
CA LEU A 94 -8.71 10.66 -22.28
C LEU A 94 -7.75 11.75 -21.77
N ARG A 95 -8.07 13.02 -21.98
CA ARG A 95 -7.31 14.15 -21.43
C ARG A 95 -7.33 14.15 -19.92
N SER A 96 -8.52 14.01 -19.31
CA SER A 96 -8.63 13.90 -17.84
C SER A 96 -7.87 12.68 -17.31
N LEU A 97 -7.94 11.55 -18.02
CA LEU A 97 -7.23 10.33 -17.67
C LEU A 97 -5.72 10.54 -17.66
N LEU A 98 -5.15 11.14 -18.71
CA LEU A 98 -3.69 11.37 -18.85
C LEU A 98 -3.13 12.43 -17.89
N VAL A 99 -3.95 13.36 -17.41
CA VAL A 99 -3.55 14.36 -16.41
C VAL A 99 -3.46 13.75 -15.01
N GLU A 100 -4.13 12.62 -14.78
CA GLU A 100 -4.15 11.96 -13.48
C GLU A 100 -2.80 11.31 -13.16
N ASP A 101 -2.26 11.54 -11.96
CA ASP A 101 -0.99 10.95 -11.51
C ASP A 101 -0.97 9.42 -11.66
N ALA A 102 -2.12 8.77 -11.43
CA ALA A 102 -2.26 7.32 -11.53
C ALA A 102 -2.07 6.81 -12.97
N SER A 103 -2.41 7.60 -13.99
CA SER A 103 -2.22 7.22 -15.39
C SER A 103 -0.74 7.19 -15.78
N HIS A 104 0.05 8.14 -15.26
CA HIS A 104 1.48 8.20 -15.47
C HIS A 104 2.15 6.91 -14.97
N TYR A 105 1.85 6.49 -13.74
CA TYR A 105 2.37 5.24 -13.19
C TYR A 105 1.85 4.00 -13.93
N LEU A 106 0.62 4.03 -14.45
CA LEU A 106 0.07 2.93 -15.25
C LEU A 106 0.85 2.77 -16.56
N LEU A 107 1.02 3.84 -17.31
CA LEU A 107 1.80 3.85 -18.57
C LEU A 107 3.25 3.49 -18.32
N TYR A 108 3.84 4.03 -17.26
CA TYR A 108 5.19 3.69 -16.80
C TYR A 108 5.35 2.18 -16.62
N CYS A 109 4.42 1.52 -15.90
CA CYS A 109 4.48 0.08 -15.71
C CYS A 109 4.31 -0.71 -17.01
N ILE A 110 3.44 -0.26 -17.93
CA ILE A 110 3.19 -0.94 -19.21
C ILE A 110 4.41 -0.88 -20.13
N ILE A 111 5.07 0.28 -20.23
CA ILE A 111 6.28 0.47 -21.05
C ILE A 111 7.40 -0.44 -20.56
N PHE A 112 7.59 -0.52 -19.24
CA PHE A 112 8.68 -1.28 -18.65
C PHE A 112 8.39 -2.78 -18.45
N LEU A 113 7.14 -3.24 -18.65
CA LEU A 113 6.74 -4.64 -18.45
C LEU A 113 7.52 -5.63 -19.33
N ASN A 114 7.84 -5.22 -20.56
CA ASN A 114 8.58 -6.03 -21.53
C ASN A 114 10.05 -5.58 -21.70
N SER A 115 10.48 -4.59 -20.93
CA SER A 115 11.85 -4.06 -20.98
C SER A 115 12.81 -4.91 -20.15
N TYR A 116 14.12 -4.69 -20.33
CA TYR A 116 15.14 -5.29 -19.48
C TYR A 116 14.92 -4.89 -18.01
N PRO A 117 15.03 -5.83 -17.04
CA PRO A 117 14.76 -5.54 -15.64
C PRO A 117 15.79 -4.57 -15.06
N MET A 118 15.38 -3.33 -14.79
CA MET A 118 16.21 -2.34 -14.10
C MET A 118 15.64 -2.02 -12.72
N THR A 119 16.49 -2.11 -11.69
CA THR A 119 16.14 -1.78 -10.30
C THR A 119 15.67 -0.33 -10.15
N MET A 120 16.27 0.59 -10.91
CA MET A 120 15.95 2.02 -10.87
C MET A 120 14.48 2.31 -11.19
N ILE A 121 13.84 1.47 -12.01
CA ILE A 121 12.42 1.57 -12.36
C ILE A 121 11.52 1.22 -11.17
N LEU A 122 11.94 0.26 -10.35
CA LEU A 122 11.14 -0.26 -9.24
C LEU A 122 11.20 0.63 -8.00
N ILE A 123 12.27 1.42 -7.81
CA ILE A 123 12.42 2.28 -6.63
C ILE A 123 11.23 3.23 -6.43
N PRO A 124 10.78 4.03 -7.42
CA PRO A 124 9.64 4.94 -7.22
C PRO A 124 8.35 4.17 -6.92
N LEU A 125 8.10 3.06 -7.61
CA LEU A 125 6.93 2.20 -7.41
C LEU A 125 6.93 1.56 -6.01
N PHE A 126 8.08 1.11 -5.55
CA PHE A 126 8.27 0.51 -4.24
C PHE A 126 8.05 1.51 -3.12
N LEU A 127 8.71 2.68 -3.19
CA LEU A 127 8.59 3.70 -2.14
C LEU A 127 7.17 4.25 -2.06
N PHE A 128 6.52 4.46 -3.21
CA PHE A 128 5.13 4.88 -3.27
C PHE A 128 4.20 3.83 -2.67
N ALA A 129 4.35 2.56 -3.06
CA ALA A 129 3.56 1.46 -2.51
C ALA A 129 3.78 1.27 -1.01
N LEU A 130 5.04 1.34 -0.55
CA LEU A 130 5.42 1.18 0.85
C LEU A 130 4.82 2.29 1.72
N LEU A 131 4.96 3.55 1.32
CA LEU A 131 4.44 4.69 2.06
C LEU A 131 2.92 4.55 2.28
N HIS A 132 2.19 4.28 1.20
CA HIS A 132 0.74 4.14 1.27
C HIS A 132 0.29 2.86 1.98
N ALA A 133 1.04 1.76 1.86
CA ALA A 133 0.77 0.55 2.59
C ALA A 133 0.95 0.76 4.10
N CYS A 134 2.00 1.48 4.51
CA CYS A 134 2.25 1.83 5.90
C CYS A 134 1.13 2.69 6.49
N SER A 135 0.65 3.71 5.78
CA SER A 135 -0.46 4.55 6.26
C SER A 135 -1.74 3.74 6.50
N TYR A 136 -2.12 2.84 5.60
CA TYR A 136 -3.29 1.98 5.81
C TYR A 136 -3.05 0.96 6.94
N THR A 137 -1.84 0.40 7.02
CA THR A 137 -1.45 -0.52 8.11
C THR A 137 -1.56 0.17 9.47
N LYS A 138 -1.23 1.47 9.58
CA LYS A 138 -1.43 2.26 10.79
C LYS A 138 -2.88 2.31 11.23
N THR A 139 -3.81 2.50 10.29
CA THR A 139 -5.26 2.50 10.55
C THR A 139 -5.70 1.14 11.09
N ILE A 140 -5.27 0.04 10.46
CA ILE A 140 -5.55 -1.32 10.95
C ILE A 140 -4.97 -1.53 12.34
N LEU A 141 -3.75 -1.06 12.59
CA LEU A 141 -3.09 -1.23 13.87
C LEU A 141 -3.81 -0.44 14.98
N ASN A 142 -4.29 0.76 14.68
CA ASN A 142 -5.12 1.57 15.58
C ASN A 142 -6.42 0.86 15.96
N LEU A 143 -7.06 0.15 15.03
CA LEU A 143 -8.20 -0.70 15.34
C LEU A 143 -7.80 -1.85 16.29
N MET A 144 -6.69 -2.54 16.00
CA MET A 144 -6.11 -3.64 16.83
C MET A 144 -5.67 -3.23 18.24
N GLY A 145 -5.66 -1.94 18.55
CA GLY A 145 -5.36 -1.41 19.88
C GLY A 145 -3.92 -0.93 20.08
N PRO A 146 -3.66 -0.21 21.20
CA PRO A 146 -2.46 0.62 21.36
C PRO A 146 -1.14 -0.17 21.47
N ASN A 147 -1.18 -1.37 22.05
CA ASN A 147 0.00 -2.20 22.30
C ASN A 147 0.33 -3.19 21.17
N SER A 148 -0.43 -3.15 20.07
CA SER A 148 -0.16 -4.04 18.93
C SER A 148 1.06 -3.57 18.15
N LEU A 149 2.03 -4.47 17.97
CA LEU A 149 3.22 -4.34 17.11
C LEU A 149 3.93 -2.97 17.22
N THR A 150 4.35 -2.61 18.43
CA THR A 150 5.03 -1.33 18.72
C THR A 150 6.22 -1.05 17.82
N LEU A 151 6.99 -2.09 17.45
CA LEU A 151 8.09 -1.95 16.47
C LEU A 151 7.59 -1.46 15.11
N VAL A 152 6.53 -2.08 14.58
CA VAL A 152 5.93 -1.72 13.29
C VAL A 152 5.33 -0.31 13.36
N ARG A 153 4.68 0.06 14.48
CA ARG A 153 4.19 1.43 14.72
C ARG A 153 5.32 2.46 14.66
N ASN A 154 6.44 2.18 15.32
CA ASN A 154 7.58 3.07 15.33
C ASN A 154 8.19 3.24 13.94
N LEU A 155 8.30 2.16 13.16
CA LEU A 155 8.77 2.23 11.77
C LEU A 155 7.83 3.04 10.89
N ILE A 156 6.52 2.80 10.96
CA ILE A 156 5.52 3.55 10.20
C ILE A 156 5.58 5.03 10.54
N THR A 157 5.67 5.37 11.84
CA THR A 157 5.71 6.77 12.29
C THR A 157 6.97 7.49 11.81
N LYS A 158 8.13 6.81 11.81
CA LYS A 158 9.38 7.35 11.23
C LYS A 158 9.27 7.55 9.72
N LEU A 159 8.67 6.59 9.01
CA LEU A 159 8.48 6.67 7.57
C LEU A 159 7.56 7.84 7.19
N GLU A 160 6.44 8.00 7.91
CA GLU A 160 5.50 9.12 7.72
C GLU A 160 6.16 10.47 8.05
N ALA A 161 7.00 10.54 9.08
CA ALA A 161 7.75 11.75 9.40
C ALA A 161 8.73 12.17 8.28
N GLN A 162 9.13 11.24 7.40
CA GLN A 162 10.01 11.50 6.27
C GLN A 162 9.28 11.47 4.92
N GLN A 163 7.94 11.42 4.91
CA GLN A 163 7.13 11.29 3.70
C GLN A 163 7.48 12.31 2.63
N VAL A 164 7.63 13.59 2.97
CA VAL A 164 7.95 14.64 2.00
C VAL A 164 9.32 14.41 1.36
N ASN A 165 10.30 13.97 2.14
CA ASN A 165 11.65 13.67 1.64
C ASN A 165 11.63 12.44 0.72
N ILE A 166 10.85 11.42 1.06
CA ILE A 166 10.64 10.23 0.22
C ILE A 166 9.99 10.63 -1.12
N LEU A 167 8.95 11.46 -1.09
CA LEU A 167 8.28 11.93 -2.31
C LEU A 167 9.21 12.79 -3.19
N ARG A 168 10.05 13.64 -2.59
CA ARG A 168 11.09 14.40 -3.34
C ARG A 168 12.12 13.48 -3.98
N PHE A 169 12.51 12.42 -3.29
CA PHE A 169 13.44 11.41 -3.82
C PHE A 169 12.82 10.63 -4.99
N ILE A 170 11.56 10.20 -4.85
CA ILE A 170 10.78 9.59 -5.94
C ILE A 170 10.76 10.50 -7.17
N ALA A 171 10.37 11.78 -6.99
CA ALA A 171 10.30 12.74 -8.08
C ALA A 171 11.66 12.95 -8.77
N SER A 172 12.75 12.94 -8.01
CA SER A 172 14.11 13.09 -8.55
C SER A 172 14.50 11.89 -9.43
N ILE A 173 14.16 10.67 -9.00
CA ILE A 173 14.38 9.46 -9.81
C ILE A 173 13.54 9.50 -11.07
N GLU A 174 12.27 9.89 -10.97
CA GLU A 174 11.37 9.98 -12.12
C GLU A 174 11.88 10.98 -13.17
N ILE A 175 12.30 12.18 -12.74
CA ILE A 175 12.89 13.18 -13.64
C ILE A 175 14.12 12.63 -14.36
N PHE A 176 14.99 11.89 -13.64
CA PHE A 176 16.18 11.30 -14.25
C PHE A 176 15.86 10.15 -15.21
N MET A 177 14.75 9.43 -14.99
CA MET A 177 14.31 8.34 -15.85
C MET A 177 13.66 8.83 -17.16
N MET A 178 13.15 10.06 -17.22
CA MET A 178 12.49 10.61 -18.42
C MET A 178 13.41 10.63 -19.66
N PRO A 179 14.67 11.12 -19.61
CA PRO A 179 15.61 11.00 -20.72
C PRO A 179 15.93 9.55 -21.10
N ALA A 180 16.04 8.65 -20.11
CA ALA A 180 16.34 7.24 -20.37
C ALA A 180 15.21 6.54 -21.13
N ILE A 181 13.94 6.89 -20.86
CA ILE A 181 12.78 6.41 -21.61
C ILE A 181 12.86 6.88 -23.07
N LEU A 182 13.23 8.15 -23.32
CA LEU A 182 13.36 8.67 -24.68
C LEU A 182 14.46 7.91 -25.46
N LEU A 183 15.62 7.67 -24.85
CA LEU A 183 16.70 6.92 -25.49
C LEU A 183 16.35 5.44 -25.74
N LEU A 184 15.46 4.85 -24.95
CA LEU A 184 15.05 3.46 -25.13
C LEU A 184 14.04 3.29 -26.29
N ILE A 185 13.39 4.38 -26.71
CA ILE A 185 12.40 4.39 -27.81
C ILE A 185 13.06 4.54 -29.19
N PHE A 186 14.27 5.11 -29.28
CA PHE A 186 15.01 5.37 -30.53
C PHE A 186 16.16 4.38 -30.72
#